data_AF-A0A9N9QQP7-F1
#
_entry.id   AF-A0A9N9QQP7-F1
#
_cell.length_a   1.000
_cell.length_b   1.000
_cell.length_c   1.000
_cell.angle_alpha   90.00
_cell.angle_beta   90.00
_cell.angle_gamma   90.00
#
_symmetry.space_group_name_H-M   'P 1'
#
loop_
_entity.id
_entity.type
_entity.pdbx_description
1 polymer ?
#
loop_
_entity_poly.entity_id
_entity_poly.type
_entity_poly.pdbx_seq_one_letter_code
_entity_poly.pdbx_strand_id
1 'polypeptide(L)'
;MDVDDMEDGLNELEQIEKKSNLLVVGIPKQNEEARESLRKVFTAMKVTMQDEDIKEIYRINSKEDAPVMLKLETHEIRSTIFKKIKELKGKY
;
A
#
# COMPACT_ATOMS: atom_id res chain seq x y z
N MET A 1 -6.36 34.07 6.61
CA MET A 1 -6.11 32.64 6.35
C MET A 1 -7.41 32.01 6.75
N ASP A 2 -8.27 31.82 5.76
CA ASP A 2 -9.64 31.39 5.95
C ASP A 2 -9.65 29.89 6.27
N VAL A 3 -10.67 29.42 7.00
CA VAL A 3 -10.76 28.00 7.39
C VAL A 3 -10.74 27.09 6.16
N ASP A 4 -11.33 27.56 5.06
CA ASP A 4 -11.33 26.87 3.76
C ASP A 4 -9.90 26.69 3.20
N ASP A 5 -9.02 27.69 3.30
CA ASP A 5 -7.62 27.58 2.84
C ASP A 5 -6.84 26.53 3.66
N MET A 6 -7.17 26.40 4.95
CA MET A 6 -6.55 25.42 5.84
C MET A 6 -7.08 24.01 5.56
N GLU A 7 -8.38 23.86 5.27
CA GLU A 7 -8.98 22.57 4.88
C GLU A 7 -8.43 22.09 3.53
N ASP A 8 -8.29 22.98 2.55
CA ASP A 8 -7.71 22.65 1.26
C ASP A 8 -6.24 22.22 1.40
N GLY A 9 -5.44 22.95 2.17
CA GLY A 9 -4.05 22.57 2.45
C GLY A 9 -3.91 21.23 3.16
N LEU A 10 -4.82 20.91 4.10
CA LEU A 10 -4.85 19.60 4.77
C LEU A 10 -5.24 18.48 3.81
N ASN A 11 -6.24 18.71 2.95
CA ASN A 11 -6.64 17.75 1.92
C ASN A 11 -5.51 17.46 0.93
N GLU A 12 -4.77 18.49 0.50
CA GLU A 12 -3.63 18.31 -0.41
C GLU A 12 -2.52 17.47 0.23
N LEU A 13 -2.17 17.74 1.49
CA LEU A 13 -1.18 16.96 2.24
C LEU A 13 -1.64 15.50 2.41
N GLU A 14 -2.91 15.28 2.75
CA GLU A 14 -3.47 13.94 2.89
C GLU A 14 -3.46 13.17 1.56
N GLN A 15 -3.74 13.83 0.44
CA GLN A 15 -3.66 13.25 -0.89
C GLN A 15 -2.22 12.90 -1.28
N ILE A 16 -1.24 13.72 -0.89
CA ILE A 16 0.18 13.44 -1.11
C ILE A 16 0.62 12.23 -0.30
N GLU A 17 0.20 12.09 0.95
CA GLU A 17 0.50 10.90 1.76
C GLU A 17 -0.20 9.65 1.24
N LYS A 18 -1.47 9.76 0.80
CA LYS A 18 -2.21 8.63 0.23
C LYS A 18 -1.63 8.13 -1.10
N LYS A 19 -0.83 8.95 -1.78
CA LYS A 19 -0.20 8.58 -3.05
C LYS A 19 0.78 7.43 -2.91
N SER A 20 1.45 7.19 -1.77
CA SER A 20 2.33 6.02 -1.62
C SER A 20 1.64 4.81 -0.97
N ASN A 21 0.39 4.94 -0.56
CA ASN A 21 -0.32 3.89 0.17
C ASN A 21 -0.94 2.84 -0.75
N LEU A 22 -0.93 1.60 -0.27
CA LEU A 22 -1.55 0.44 -0.89
C LEU A 22 -2.48 -0.25 0.11
N LEU A 23 -3.71 -0.49 -0.34
CA LEU A 23 -4.67 -1.32 0.38
C LEU A 23 -4.67 -2.72 -0.24
N VAL A 24 -4.24 -3.72 0.52
CA VAL A 24 -4.21 -5.11 0.08
C VAL A 24 -5.34 -5.88 0.75
N VAL A 25 -6.23 -6.43 -0.07
CA VAL A 25 -7.41 -7.18 0.37
C VAL A 25 -7.23 -8.67 0.12
N GLY A 26 -7.89 -9.52 0.92
CA GLY A 26 -7.86 -10.98 0.75
C GLY A 26 -6.60 -11.66 1.30
N ILE A 27 -5.82 -10.98 2.15
CA ILE A 27 -4.75 -11.62 2.92
C ILE A 27 -5.38 -12.19 4.19
N PRO A 28 -5.48 -13.52 4.36
CA PRO A 28 -6.02 -14.10 5.58
C PRO A 28 -5.12 -13.77 6.77
N LYS A 29 -5.70 -13.66 7.97
CA LYS A 29 -4.92 -13.50 9.20
C LYS A 29 -4.20 -14.83 9.51
N GLN A 30 -2.88 -14.83 9.36
CA GLN A 30 -2.02 -15.96 9.71
C GLN A 30 -1.26 -15.66 11.00
N ASN A 31 -0.62 -16.68 11.58
CA ASN A 31 0.35 -16.48 12.68
C ASN A 31 1.63 -15.75 12.19
N GLU A 32 1.91 -15.78 10.89
CA GLU A 32 2.98 -14.97 10.28
C GLU A 32 2.63 -13.48 10.30
N GLU A 33 3.66 -12.64 10.41
CA GLU A 33 3.51 -11.20 10.32
C GLU A 33 2.98 -10.80 8.93
N ALA A 34 2.12 -9.77 8.87
CA ALA A 34 1.55 -9.28 7.62
C ALA A 34 2.63 -8.92 6.57
N ARG A 35 3.82 -8.53 7.05
CA ARG A 35 5.01 -8.25 6.25
C ARG A 35 5.48 -9.47 5.45
N GLU A 36 5.58 -10.63 6.07
CA GLU A 36 6.03 -11.87 5.41
C GLU A 36 5.02 -12.32 4.35
N SER A 37 3.73 -12.28 4.70
CA SER A 37 2.63 -12.58 3.77
C SER A 37 2.68 -11.67 2.54
N LEU A 38 2.87 -10.36 2.73
CA LEU A 38 3.00 -9.41 1.62
C LEU A 38 4.25 -9.65 0.79
N ARG A 39 5.39 -9.97 1.41
CA ARG A 39 6.64 -10.28 0.70
C ARG A 39 6.48 -11.49 -0.21
N LYS A 40 5.78 -12.53 0.24
CA LYS A 40 5.45 -13.71 -0.59
C LYS A 40 4.60 -13.32 -1.80
N VAL A 41 3.57 -12.49 -1.60
CA VAL A 41 2.70 -12.00 -2.68
C VAL A 41 3.49 -11.19 -3.72
N PHE A 42 4.29 -10.21 -3.28
CA PHE A 42 5.09 -9.39 -4.21
C PHE A 42 6.15 -10.22 -4.95
N THR A 43 6.78 -11.17 -4.25
CA THR A 43 7.73 -12.11 -4.87
C THR A 43 7.03 -12.97 -5.94
N ALA A 44 5.83 -13.48 -5.67
CA ALA A 44 5.04 -14.23 -6.64
C ALA A 44 4.65 -13.38 -7.86
N MET A 45 4.46 -12.07 -7.66
CA MET A 45 4.24 -11.09 -8.75
C MET A 45 5.52 -10.69 -9.49
N LYS A 46 6.70 -11.21 -9.10
CA LYS A 46 8.02 -10.80 -9.59
C LYS A 46 8.30 -9.30 -9.37
N VAL A 47 7.81 -8.76 -8.25
CA VAL A 47 8.16 -7.43 -7.76
C VAL A 47 9.16 -7.60 -6.63
N THR A 48 10.36 -7.08 -6.82
CA THR A 48 11.36 -6.99 -5.75
C THR A 48 11.01 -5.80 -4.87
N MET A 49 10.77 -6.05 -3.58
CA MET A 49 10.54 -5.03 -2.57
C MET A 49 11.58 -5.24 -1.47
N GLN A 50 12.32 -4.19 -1.16
CA GLN A 50 13.28 -4.14 -0.07
C GLN A 50 12.59 -3.69 1.21
N ASP A 51 13.17 -3.99 2.36
CA ASP A 51 12.60 -3.56 3.64
C ASP A 51 12.63 -2.03 3.81
N GLU A 52 13.55 -1.36 3.13
CA GLU A 52 13.66 0.10 3.04
C GLU A 52 12.57 0.73 2.18
N ASP A 53 11.89 -0.03 1.32
CA ASP A 53 10.79 0.48 0.48
C ASP A 53 9.48 0.66 1.29
N ILE A 54 9.46 0.15 2.52
CA ILE A 54 8.27 -0.02 3.36
C ILE A 54 8.38 0.91 4.57
N LYS A 55 7.51 1.91 4.60
CA LYS A 55 7.39 2.84 5.72
C LYS A 55 6.67 2.21 6.90
N GLU A 56 5.48 1.66 6.65
CA GLU A 56 4.61 1.06 7.66
C GLU A 56 3.75 -0.05 7.07
N ILE A 57 3.48 -1.10 7.86
CA ILE A 57 2.52 -2.16 7.54
C ILE A 57 1.64 -2.42 8.74
N TYR A 58 0.33 -2.36 8.53
CA TYR A 58 -0.62 -2.72 9.57
C TYR A 58 -1.94 -3.21 8.99
N ARG A 59 -2.65 -4.05 9.74
CA ARG A 59 -3.99 -4.49 9.36
C ARG A 59 -5.02 -3.48 9.83
N ILE A 60 -5.92 -3.06 8.95
CA ILE A 60 -6.97 -2.11 9.28
C ILE A 60 -8.08 -2.88 9.98
N ASN A 61 -8.04 -2.90 11.32
CA ASN A 61 -8.93 -3.65 12.21
C ASN A 61 -8.46 -5.10 12.50
N SER A 62 -9.08 -5.73 13.51
CA SER A 62 -8.67 -7.03 14.06
C SER A 62 -9.35 -8.23 13.39
N LYS A 63 -10.28 -7.99 12.45
CA LYS A 63 -11.00 -9.05 11.71
C LYS A 63 -10.04 -9.90 10.89
N GLU A 64 -10.37 -11.18 10.71
CA GLU A 64 -9.50 -12.13 10.00
C GLU A 64 -9.24 -11.76 8.54
N ASP A 65 -10.25 -11.18 7.87
CA ASP A 65 -10.16 -10.75 6.47
C ASP A 65 -9.96 -9.23 6.31
N ALA A 66 -9.60 -8.54 7.40
CA ALA A 66 -9.40 -7.10 7.35
C ALA A 66 -8.30 -6.73 6.35
N PRO A 67 -8.46 -5.66 5.55
CA PRO A 67 -7.44 -5.21 4.62
C PRO A 67 -6.11 -4.90 5.33
N VAL A 68 -5.00 -5.15 4.66
CA VAL A 68 -3.67 -4.72 5.10
C VAL A 68 -3.34 -3.39 4.43
N MET A 69 -3.06 -2.38 5.24
CA MET A 69 -2.48 -1.13 4.78
C MET A 69 -0.97 -1.29 4.69
N LEU A 70 -0.43 -0.94 3.52
CA LEU A 70 1.00 -0.85 3.25
C LEU A 70 1.31 0.59 2.87
N LYS A 71 2.08 1.29 3.70
CA LYS A 71 2.64 2.59 3.36
C LYS A 71 4.03 2.40 2.78
N LEU A 72 4.25 2.90 1.57
CA LEU A 72 5.55 2.85 0.90
C LEU A 72 6.32 4.14 1.15
N GLU A 73 7.64 4.05 1.15
CA GLU A 73 8.51 5.23 1.25
C GLU A 73 8.29 6.18 0.06
N THR A 74 8.08 5.64 -1.15
CA THR A 74 7.92 6.45 -2.36
C THR A 74 6.73 6.02 -3.22
N HIS A 75 6.15 6.99 -3.95
CA HIS A 75 5.11 6.74 -4.95
C HIS A 75 5.61 5.91 -6.16
N GLU A 76 6.93 5.90 -6.42
CA GLU A 76 7.52 5.17 -7.54
C GLU A 76 7.36 3.66 -7.38
N ILE A 77 7.58 3.14 -6.17
CA ILE A 77 7.38 1.73 -5.84
C ILE A 77 5.91 1.33 -6.06
N ARG A 78 4.97 2.18 -5.61
CA ARG A 78 3.53 1.98 -5.84
C ARG A 78 3.23 1.89 -7.33
N SER A 79 3.79 2.81 -8.12
CA SER A 79 3.60 2.82 -9.58
C SER A 79 4.12 1.55 -10.24
N THR A 80 5.28 1.05 -9.81
CA THR A 80 5.85 -0.22 -10.28
C THR A 80 4.94 -1.41 -9.96
N ILE A 81 4.41 -1.47 -8.74
CA ILE A 81 3.45 -2.51 -8.32
C ILE A 81 2.18 -2.45 -9.18
N PHE A 82 1.60 -1.27 -9.39
CA PHE A 82 0.38 -1.13 -10.21
C PHE A 82 0.62 -1.49 -11.68
N LYS A 83 1.76 -1.12 -12.26
CA LYS A 83 2.13 -1.55 -13.62
C LYS A 83 2.17 -3.07 -13.69
N LYS A 84 2.80 -3.73 -12.71
CA LYS A 84 2.88 -5.19 -12.67
C LYS A 84 1.52 -5.87 -12.54
N ILE A 85 0.63 -5.31 -11.70
CA ILE A 85 -0.76 -5.78 -11.58
C ILE A 85 -1.51 -5.67 -12.91
N LYS A 86 -1.34 -4.57 -13.64
CA LYS A 86 -1.98 -4.36 -14.95
C LYS A 86 -1.48 -5.38 -15.99
N GLU A 87 -0.17 -5.66 -16.01
CA GLU A 87 0.44 -6.70 -16.86
C GLU A 87 -0.18 -8.07 -16.57
N LEU A 88 -0.24 -8.47 -15.30
CA LEU A 88 -0.79 -9.77 -14.87
C LEU A 88 -2.28 -9.93 -15.20
N LYS A 89 -3.04 -8.83 -15.19
CA LYS A 89 -4.47 -8.83 -15.55
C LYS A 89 -4.72 -8.79 -17.07
N GLY A 90 -3.67 -8.78 -17.90
CA GLY A 90 -3.81 -8.67 -19.34
C GLY A 90 -4.48 -7.37 -19.79
N LYS A 91 -4.36 -6.29 -19.01
CA LYS A 91 -4.91 -4.96 -19.34
C LYS A 91 -3.91 -4.08 -20.10
N TYR A 92 -3.13 -4.70 -20.99
CA TYR A 92 -2.18 -4.07 -21.89
C TYR A 92 -2.57 -4.34 -23.34
#